data_AF-A0A534RGG4-F1
#
_entry.id   AF-A0A534RGG4-F1
#
_cell.length_a   1.000
_cell.length_b   1.000
_cell.length_c   1.000
_cell.angle_alpha   90.00
_cell.angle_beta   90.00
_cell.angle_gamma   90.00
#
_symmetry.space_group_name_H-M   'P 1'
#
loop_
_entity.id
_entity.type
_entity.pdbx_description
1 polymer ?
#
loop_
_entity_poly.entity_id
_entity_poly.type
_entity_poly.pdbx_seq_one_letter_code
_entity_poly.pdbx_strand_id
1 'polypeptide(L)'
;MIDGRTRERSWIDRLVEGTARQLARRTSRRNVLARVGTALVGGAMIPLLPVARAAEEPRPSVPDDSQLSGEAGDPKSCNYWRHCA
;
A
#
# COMPACT_ATOMS: atom_id res chain seq x y z
N MET A 1 2.23 -38.92 29.02
CA MET A 1 1.71 -37.77 28.25
C MET A 1 2.79 -36.70 28.21
N ILE A 2 3.69 -36.73 27.22
CA ILE A 2 4.66 -35.64 26.99
C ILE A 2 4.17 -34.84 25.79
N ASP A 3 4.10 -33.54 26.06
CA ASP A 3 3.34 -32.48 25.42
C ASP A 3 3.67 -32.27 23.93
N GLY A 4 2.66 -32.35 23.06
CA GLY A 4 2.76 -32.06 21.62
C GLY A 4 3.29 -30.65 21.29
N ARG A 5 3.27 -29.74 22.28
CA ARG A 5 3.79 -28.37 22.23
C ARG A 5 5.33 -28.27 22.09
N THR A 6 6.07 -29.35 22.30
CA THR A 6 7.54 -29.40 22.10
C THR A 6 7.91 -29.73 20.64
N ARG A 7 7.07 -30.53 19.96
CA ARG A 7 7.26 -30.91 18.55
C ARG A 7 7.08 -29.73 17.61
N GLU A 8 6.13 -28.84 17.89
CA GLU A 8 5.92 -27.61 17.10
C GLU A 8 7.06 -26.60 17.25
N ARG A 9 7.55 -26.39 18.48
CA ARG A 9 8.72 -25.52 18.73
C ARG A 9 9.97 -26.02 18.01
N SER A 10 10.22 -27.32 18.05
CA SER A 10 11.36 -27.93 17.35
C SER A 10 11.29 -27.79 15.83
N TRP A 11 10.10 -27.83 15.24
CA TRP A 11 9.93 -27.64 13.80
C TRP A 11 10.25 -26.20 13.39
N ILE A 12 9.70 -25.20 14.11
CA ILE A 12 9.99 -23.79 13.82
C ILE A 12 11.49 -23.53 13.94
N ASP A 13 12.14 -24.06 14.99
CA ASP A 13 13.58 -23.94 15.18
C ASP A 13 14.37 -24.49 13.98
N ARG A 14 14.04 -25.71 13.52
CA ARG A 14 14.66 -26.32 12.33
C ARG A 14 14.42 -25.52 11.05
N LEU A 15 13.24 -24.93 10.90
CA LEU A 15 12.91 -24.07 9.76
C LEU A 15 13.76 -22.79 9.78
N VAL A 16 13.82 -22.13 10.93
CA VAL A 16 14.62 -20.91 11.12
C VAL A 16 16.10 -21.20 10.93
N GLU A 17 16.62 -22.29 11.48
CA GLU A 17 18.01 -22.71 11.32
C GLU A 17 18.36 -23.02 9.85
N GLY A 18 17.48 -23.76 9.17
CA GLY A 18 17.64 -24.10 7.75
C GLY A 18 17.64 -22.85 6.86
N THR A 19 16.69 -21.94 7.08
CA THR A 19 16.59 -20.67 6.34
C THR A 19 17.75 -19.74 6.65
N ALA A 20 18.19 -19.63 7.91
CA ALA A 20 19.35 -18.84 8.31
C ALA A 20 20.65 -19.34 7.63
N ARG A 21 20.88 -20.66 7.59
CA ARG A 21 22.01 -21.26 6.86
C ARG A 21 21.90 -21.03 5.35
N GLN A 22 20.70 -21.14 4.78
CA GLN A 22 20.45 -20.90 3.35
C GLN A 22 20.75 -19.44 2.98
N LEU A 23 20.29 -18.51 3.81
CA LEU A 23 20.54 -17.08 3.69
C LEU A 23 22.03 -16.80 3.76
N ALA A 24 22.73 -17.26 4.81
CA ALA A 24 24.18 -17.06 4.95
C ALA A 24 24.98 -17.55 3.73
N ARG A 25 24.57 -18.65 3.09
CA ARG A 25 25.20 -19.18 1.86
C ARG A 25 24.87 -18.38 0.60
N ARG A 26 23.69 -17.74 0.51
CA ARG A 26 23.22 -17.05 -0.71
C ARG A 26 23.25 -15.53 -0.63
N THR A 27 23.38 -14.95 0.56
CA THR A 27 23.40 -13.50 0.78
C THR A 27 24.84 -13.03 0.96
N SER A 28 25.42 -12.48 -0.10
CA SER A 28 26.64 -11.66 0.03
C SER A 28 26.29 -10.29 0.63
N ARG A 29 27.21 -9.67 1.37
CA ARG A 29 27.05 -8.31 1.94
C ARG A 29 26.56 -7.31 0.89
N ARG A 30 27.05 -7.44 -0.35
CA ARG A 30 26.66 -6.59 -1.49
C ARG A 30 25.21 -6.80 -1.94
N ASN A 31 24.70 -8.04 -1.90
CA ASN A 31 23.32 -8.36 -2.30
C ASN A 31 22.30 -7.90 -1.25
N VAL A 32 22.64 -7.98 0.04
CA VAL A 32 21.80 -7.46 1.13
C VAL A 32 21.68 -5.95 1.04
N LEU A 33 22.82 -5.24 0.92
CA LEU A 33 22.83 -3.78 0.77
C LEU A 33 22.11 -3.33 -0.51
N ALA A 34 22.29 -4.05 -1.63
CA ALA A 34 21.56 -3.76 -2.86
C ALA A 34 20.05 -3.89 -2.66
N ARG A 35 19.56 -4.99 -2.08
CA ARG A 35 18.12 -5.20 -1.84
C ARG A 35 17.52 -4.16 -0.89
N VAL A 36 18.20 -3.84 0.20
CA VAL A 36 17.74 -2.80 1.15
C VAL A 36 17.72 -1.43 0.47
N GLY A 37 18.77 -1.09 -0.27
CA GLY A 37 18.84 0.16 -1.04
C GLY A 37 17.74 0.25 -2.10
N THR A 38 17.50 -0.82 -2.85
CA THR A 38 16.41 -0.89 -3.83
C THR A 38 15.04 -0.77 -3.16
N ALA A 39 14.83 -1.40 -2.01
CA ALA A 39 13.56 -1.29 -1.28
C ALA A 39 13.32 0.13 -0.75
N LEU A 40 14.35 0.78 -0.21
CA LEU A 40 14.28 2.18 0.26
C LEU A 40 13.99 3.14 -0.88
N VAL A 41 14.79 3.08 -1.96
CA VAL A 41 14.62 3.96 -3.12
C VAL A 41 13.30 3.66 -3.84
N GLY A 42 12.99 2.39 -4.09
CA GLY A 42 11.74 1.99 -4.73
C GLY A 42 10.51 2.34 -3.91
N GLY A 43 10.55 2.16 -2.58
CA GLY A 43 9.49 2.53 -1.65
C GLY A 43 9.24 4.04 -1.61
N ALA A 44 10.30 4.84 -1.60
CA ALA A 44 10.20 6.30 -1.66
C ALA A 44 9.60 6.81 -2.99
N MET A 45 9.66 6.02 -4.05
CA MET A 45 9.08 6.35 -5.36
C MET A 45 7.61 5.91 -5.50
N ILE A 46 7.06 5.11 -4.57
CA ILE A 46 5.64 4.72 -4.57
C ILE A 46 4.68 5.92 -4.69
N PRO A 47 4.82 7.03 -3.93
CA PRO A 47 3.94 8.18 -4.09
C PRO A 47 4.13 8.95 -5.41
N LEU A 48 5.25 8.75 -6.12
CA LEU A 48 5.48 9.34 -7.44
C LEU A 48 4.90 8.50 -8.58
N LEU A 49 4.55 7.23 -8.32
CA LEU A 49 3.87 6.42 -9.32
C LEU A 49 2.48 7.03 -9.56
N PRO A 50 2.10 7.29 -10.82
CA PRO A 50 0.77 7.76 -11.14
C PRO A 50 -0.23 6.76 -10.55
N VAL A 51 -1.15 7.25 -9.72
CA VAL A 51 -2.24 6.44 -9.18
C VAL A 51 -2.94 5.80 -10.37
N ALA A 52 -2.73 4.50 -10.55
CA ALA A 52 -3.43 3.73 -11.56
C ALA A 52 -4.89 3.67 -11.13
N ARG A 53 -5.67 4.67 -11.57
CA ARG A 53 -7.14 4.74 -11.44
C ARG A 53 -7.85 3.60 -12.20
N ALA A 54 -7.09 2.66 -12.76
CA ALA A 54 -7.59 1.52 -13.53
C ALA A 54 -8.35 0.48 -12.69
N ALA A 55 -8.21 0.52 -11.35
CA ALA A 55 -8.95 -0.34 -10.43
C ALA A 55 -10.10 0.40 -9.70
N GLU A 56 -10.54 1.56 -10.21
CA GLU A 56 -11.73 2.21 -9.65
C GLU A 56 -13.00 1.55 -10.21
N GLU A 57 -13.82 1.02 -9.30
CA GLU A 57 -15.26 0.89 -9.48
C GLU A 57 -15.83 2.15 -10.16
N PRO A 58 -16.88 2.05 -11.01
CA PRO A 58 -17.48 3.20 -11.64
C PRO A 58 -17.75 4.29 -10.60
N ARG A 59 -17.02 5.40 -10.70
CA ARG A 59 -17.21 6.52 -9.77
C ARG A 59 -18.67 6.94 -9.88
N PRO A 60 -19.39 7.12 -8.76
CA PRO A 60 -20.75 7.64 -8.83
C PRO A 60 -20.72 8.94 -9.64
N SER A 61 -21.64 9.05 -10.60
CA SER A 61 -21.79 10.27 -11.39
C SER A 61 -21.86 11.45 -10.44
N VAL A 62 -21.12 12.52 -10.75
CA VAL A 62 -21.17 13.76 -9.98
C VAL A 62 -22.65 14.16 -9.82
N PRO A 63 -23.12 14.43 -8.60
CA PRO A 63 -24.50 14.86 -8.37
C PRO A 63 -24.83 16.06 -9.26
N ASP A 64 -26.00 16.02 -9.90
CA ASP A 64 -26.48 17.13 -10.70
C ASP A 64 -26.91 18.28 -9.77
N ASP A 65 -26.06 19.30 -9.69
CA ASP A 65 -26.29 20.45 -8.82
C ASP A 65 -27.36 21.41 -9.35
N SER A 66 -27.87 21.20 -10.57
CA SER A 66 -28.95 22.04 -11.14
C SER A 66 -30.27 21.92 -10.37
N GLN A 67 -30.39 20.89 -9.52
CA GLN A 67 -31.53 20.69 -8.63
C GLN A 67 -31.43 21.51 -7.34
N LEU A 68 -30.29 22.14 -7.04
CA LEU A 68 -30.17 23.05 -5.91
C LEU A 68 -30.88 24.37 -6.21
N SER A 69 -31.71 24.80 -5.27
CA SER A 69 -32.47 26.05 -5.39
C SER A 69 -31.55 27.28 -5.40
N GLY A 70 -31.81 28.18 -6.34
CA GLY A 70 -31.14 29.48 -6.44
C GLY A 70 -29.67 29.38 -6.85
N GLU A 71 -28.91 30.37 -6.43
CA GLU A 71 -27.52 30.60 -6.82
C GLU A 71 -26.57 29.50 -6.32
N ALA A 72 -26.99 28.69 -5.35
CA ALA A 72 -26.24 27.55 -4.85
C ALA A 72 -26.07 26.42 -5.89
N GLY A 73 -26.96 26.33 -6.89
CA GLY A 73 -26.89 25.33 -7.97
C GLY A 73 -26.23 25.83 -9.25
N ASP A 74 -25.95 27.13 -9.38
CA ASP A 74 -25.38 27.74 -10.59
C ASP A 74 -23.86 27.87 -10.50
N PRO A 75 -23.08 27.14 -11.32
CA PRO A 75 -21.61 27.24 -11.32
C PRO A 75 -21.07 28.63 -11.69
N LYS A 76 -21.90 29.49 -12.30
CA LYS A 76 -21.54 30.85 -12.71
C LYS A 76 -21.82 31.90 -11.61
N SER A 77 -22.48 31.51 -10.52
CA SER A 77 -22.77 32.41 -9.41
C SER A 77 -21.59 32.51 -8.44
N CYS A 78 -21.42 33.66 -7.77
CA CYS A 78 -20.40 33.82 -6.72
C CYS A 78 -20.75 33.06 -5.43
N ASN A 79 -22.03 32.75 -5.22
CA ASN A 79 -22.54 32.03 -4.04
C ASN A 79 -22.59 30.51 -4.25
N TYR A 80 -22.02 30.03 -5.36
CA TYR A 80 -21.91 28.61 -5.63
C TYR A 80 -21.07 27.92 -4.57
N TRP A 81 -21.58 26.83 -4.01
CA TRP A 81 -20.97 26.21 -2.83
C TRP A 81 -19.54 25.67 -3.07
N ARG A 82 -19.16 25.34 -4.32
CA ARG A 82 -17.79 24.91 -4.63
C ARG A 82 -16.80 26.06 -4.74
N HIS A 83 -17.28 27.31 -4.78
CA HIS A 83 -16.43 28.51 -4.75
C HIS A 83 -16.13 28.99 -3.33
N CYS A 84 -16.63 28.29 -2.30
CA CYS A 84 -16.24 28.51 -0.91
C CYS A 84 -14.83 27.93 -0.63
N ALA A 85 -13.80 28.53 -1.23
CA ALA A 85 -12.40 28.26 -0.95
C ALA A 85 -11.67 29.56 -0.60
#